data_AF-A0A667Y8J8-F1
#
_entry.id   AF-A0A667Y8J8-F1
#
_cell.length_a   1.000
_cell.length_b   1.000
_cell.length_c   1.000
_cell.angle_alpha   90.00
_cell.angle_beta   90.00
_cell.angle_gamma   90.00
#
_symmetry.space_group_name_H-M   'P 1'
#
loop_
_entity.id
_entity.type
_entity.pdbx_description
1 polymer ?
#
loop_
_entity_poly.entity_id
_entity_poly.type
_entity_poly.pdbx_seq_one_letter_code
_entity_poly.pdbx_strand_id
1 'polypeptide(L)'
;MSPCVPSMRTDQSRHSLRGVTCEACSSKQKQTENELQASNIIYFSMLDATDGILKGTCNLLSKFLLPSLNAAQDWGGINKSQHGEKLKQNFKDTLKRSITFLDSKSRFLQVDVNNQSTLLRYSITVNDITTSEHGSASSHNNVINQLSYVLTESDQVRREADSAGPLTELEFWKRKSVKFNSIINHIRSPECQAVVMVLFVNGSKTLKMWRKLDAQITERTNEAKDNAKFLGALEEACQPLYNSDPCTMAKSVQHLISVIQMIHSVSRYYYTCKNITRLFAKVTNQMLTACRAHITDNGTRQIWDQDAEDVIKKIQVWVTRREINTYPV
;
A
#
# COMPACT_ATOMS: atom_id res chain seq x y z
N MET A 1 32.15 1.69 -26.83
CA MET A 1 32.33 3.09 -26.40
C MET A 1 31.65 3.25 -25.05
N SER A 2 32.39 3.81 -24.10
CA SER A 2 32.14 3.79 -22.66
C SER A 2 30.70 4.18 -22.27
N PRO A 3 30.07 3.51 -21.29
CA PRO A 3 28.78 3.95 -20.76
C PRO A 3 28.99 5.30 -20.07
N CYS A 4 28.28 6.34 -20.51
CA CYS A 4 28.19 7.59 -19.77
C CYS A 4 27.69 7.26 -18.36
N VAL A 5 28.56 7.49 -17.37
CA VAL A 5 28.23 7.35 -15.96
C VAL A 5 27.13 8.38 -15.65
N PRO A 6 25.96 7.97 -15.14
CA PRO A 6 24.93 8.92 -14.74
C PRO A 6 25.51 9.83 -13.65
N SER A 7 25.53 11.14 -13.87
CA SER A 7 25.96 12.09 -12.84
C SER A 7 24.90 12.16 -11.74
N MET A 8 24.97 11.24 -10.79
CA MET A 8 24.25 11.40 -9.54
C MET A 8 24.97 12.46 -8.71
N ARG A 9 24.38 13.66 -8.59
CA ARG A 9 24.68 14.52 -7.43
C ARG A 9 24.02 13.87 -6.22
N THR A 10 24.72 12.94 -5.59
CA THR A 10 24.36 12.43 -4.27
C THR A 10 24.72 13.50 -3.24
N ASP A 11 23.73 14.28 -2.83
CA ASP A 11 23.80 14.97 -1.54
C ASP A 11 23.70 13.89 -0.45
N GLN A 12 24.85 13.56 0.15
CA GLN A 12 24.99 12.49 1.16
C GLN A 12 24.16 12.75 2.43
N SER A 13 23.49 13.90 2.54
CA SER A 13 22.62 14.26 3.66
C SER A 13 21.15 13.79 3.51
N ARG A 14 20.73 13.30 2.34
CA ARG A 14 19.32 12.93 2.08
C ARG A 14 19.17 11.47 1.68
N HIS A 15 18.53 10.67 2.53
CA HIS A 15 18.18 9.25 2.30
C HIS A 15 17.18 8.99 1.15
N SER A 16 17.03 9.90 0.18
CA SER A 16 16.02 9.85 -0.89
C SER A 16 16.61 10.38 -2.19
N LEU A 17 16.68 9.52 -3.22
CA LEU A 17 16.99 9.91 -4.60
C LEU A 17 15.87 10.83 -5.11
N ARG A 18 16.16 12.13 -5.22
CA ARG A 18 15.25 13.15 -5.77
C ARG A 18 15.91 13.88 -6.92
N GLY A 19 15.15 14.21 -7.95
CA GLY A 19 15.61 14.96 -9.11
C GLY A 19 15.10 14.37 -10.43
N VAL A 20 15.52 14.97 -11.54
CA VAL A 20 15.19 14.50 -12.88
C VAL A 20 16.32 13.61 -13.38
N THR A 21 16.01 12.35 -13.72
CA THR A 21 16.96 11.39 -14.26
C THR A 21 16.78 11.28 -15.77
N CYS A 22 17.86 11.37 -16.54
CA CYS A 22 17.85 11.15 -17.98
C CYS A 22 18.63 9.89 -18.32
N GLU A 23 18.05 9.00 -19.12
CA GLU A 23 18.70 7.80 -19.62
C GLU A 23 18.67 7.82 -21.15
N ALA A 24 19.82 7.56 -21.77
CA ALA A 24 19.96 7.43 -23.21
C ALA A 24 20.48 6.03 -23.53
N CYS A 25 19.69 5.24 -24.26
CA CYS A 25 20.05 3.88 -24.65
C CYS A 25 20.06 3.77 -26.17
N SER A 26 21.15 3.25 -26.75
CA SER A 26 21.27 3.02 -28.19
C SER A 26 21.14 1.53 -28.48
N SER A 27 20.20 1.16 -29.36
CA SER A 27 20.12 -0.20 -29.88
C SER A 27 20.75 -0.24 -31.27
N LYS A 28 21.68 -1.18 -31.48
CA LYS A 28 22.21 -1.53 -32.81
C LYS A 28 21.51 -2.79 -33.26
N GLN A 29 20.65 -2.70 -34.28
CA GLN A 29 20.24 -3.89 -35.01
C GLN A 29 21.39 -4.30 -35.94
N LYS A 30 22.05 -5.44 -35.65
CA LYS A 30 22.90 -6.12 -36.63
C LYS A 30 21.97 -6.79 -37.65
N GLN A 31 21.73 -6.16 -38.81
CA GLN A 31 21.31 -6.90 -39.99
C GLN A 31 22.55 -7.36 -40.74
N THR A 32 22.61 -8.67 -40.99
CA THR A 32 23.56 -9.31 -41.92
C THR A 32 23.33 -8.78 -43.34
N GLU A 33 24.44 -8.43 -44.00
CA GLU A 33 24.59 -8.27 -45.46
C GLU A 33 23.85 -7.10 -46.13
N ASN A 34 24.32 -5.88 -45.86
CA ASN A 34 24.77 -4.89 -46.85
C ASN A 34 24.99 -3.57 -46.11
N GLU A 35 26.24 -3.13 -46.08
CA GLU A 35 26.70 -1.94 -45.36
C GLU A 35 26.12 -0.65 -45.98
N LEU A 36 24.89 -0.23 -45.63
CA LEU A 36 24.51 1.18 -45.77
C LEU A 36 23.32 1.69 -44.94
N GLN A 37 22.65 0.89 -44.10
CA GLN A 37 21.62 1.41 -43.18
C GLN A 37 21.66 0.73 -41.81
N ALA A 38 22.70 1.01 -41.01
CA ALA A 38 22.60 0.83 -39.57
C ALA A 38 21.89 2.08 -38.98
N SER A 39 20.56 2.05 -38.89
CA SER A 39 19.84 3.09 -38.14
C SER A 39 20.14 2.93 -36.65
N ASN A 40 21.00 3.79 -36.09
CA ASN A 40 21.15 3.89 -34.64
C ASN A 40 19.85 4.46 -34.06
N ILE A 41 19.02 3.61 -33.47
CA ILE A 41 17.86 4.09 -32.71
C ILE A 41 18.37 4.48 -31.33
N ILE A 42 18.30 5.78 -31.04
CA ILE A 42 18.63 6.33 -29.72
C ILE A 42 17.32 6.57 -28.98
N TYR A 43 17.12 5.84 -27.89
CA TYR A 43 16.00 6.01 -26.97
C TYR A 43 16.41 6.98 -25.88
N PHE A 44 15.69 8.10 -25.78
CA PHE A 44 15.82 9.04 -24.68
C PHE A 44 14.63 8.88 -23.73
N SER A 45 14.94 8.62 -22.46
CA SER A 45 13.98 8.53 -21.38
C SER A 45 14.28 9.59 -20.33
N MET A 46 13.25 10.29 -19.88
CA MET A 46 13.34 11.23 -18.76
C MET A 46 12.36 10.77 -17.67
N LEU A 47 12.88 10.59 -16.46
CA LEU A 47 12.11 10.25 -15.27
C LEU A 47 12.19 11.41 -14.28
N ASP A 48 11.05 12.08 -14.06
CA ASP A 48 10.93 13.08 -13.00
C ASP A 48 10.67 12.37 -11.66
N ALA A 49 11.69 12.30 -10.81
CA ALA A 49 11.64 11.75 -9.46
C ALA A 49 11.70 12.85 -8.38
N THR A 50 11.25 14.07 -8.67
CA THR A 50 11.22 15.19 -7.70
C THR A 50 10.43 14.82 -6.43
N ASP A 51 9.30 14.14 -6.60
CA ASP A 51 8.46 13.61 -5.50
C ASP A 51 8.85 12.17 -5.07
N GLY A 52 10.01 11.69 -5.52
CA GLY A 52 10.55 10.36 -5.28
C GLY A 52 10.38 9.41 -6.47
N ILE A 53 11.32 8.47 -6.60
CA ILE A 53 11.39 7.51 -7.72
C ILE A 53 10.09 6.73 -7.93
N LEU A 54 9.44 6.24 -6.88
CA LEU A 54 8.20 5.47 -7.02
C LEU A 54 7.08 6.30 -7.63
N LYS A 55 6.94 7.57 -7.20
CA LYS A 55 5.91 8.46 -7.74
C LYS A 55 6.23 8.85 -9.18
N GLY A 56 7.50 9.12 -9.48
CA GLY A 56 7.99 9.35 -10.83
C GLY A 56 7.69 8.18 -11.78
N THR A 57 8.00 6.96 -11.36
CA THR A 57 7.76 5.75 -12.15
C THR A 57 6.26 5.50 -12.35
N CYS A 58 5.43 5.69 -11.32
CA CYS A 58 3.96 5.64 -11.47
C CYS A 58 3.45 6.67 -12.48
N ASN A 59 3.95 7.90 -12.43
CA ASN A 59 3.55 8.96 -13.35
C ASN A 59 3.96 8.63 -14.79
N LEU A 60 5.18 8.13 -15.01
CA LEU A 60 5.64 7.68 -16.33
C LEU A 60 4.74 6.56 -16.88
N LEU A 61 4.49 5.53 -16.06
CA LEU A 61 3.69 4.38 -16.46
C LEU A 61 2.23 4.77 -16.76
N SER A 62 1.63 5.61 -15.93
CA SER A 62 0.22 6.00 -16.04
C SER A 62 -0.05 7.09 -17.07
N LYS A 63 0.82 8.10 -17.18
CA LYS A 63 0.61 9.27 -18.04
C LYS A 63 1.19 9.10 -19.44
N PHE A 64 2.21 8.27 -19.60
CA PHE A 64 2.90 8.12 -20.88
C PHE A 64 2.75 6.72 -21.47
N LEU A 65 3.15 5.67 -20.74
CA LEU A 65 3.14 4.31 -21.27
C LEU A 65 1.73 3.75 -21.46
N LEU A 66 0.83 3.94 -20.49
CA LEU A 66 -0.54 3.42 -20.59
C LEU A 66 -1.34 4.04 -21.75
N PRO A 67 -1.35 5.38 -21.96
CA PRO A 67 -1.98 5.97 -23.13
C PRO A 67 -1.35 5.54 -24.44
N SER A 68 -0.01 5.45 -24.51
CA SER A 68 0.71 5.00 -25.71
C SER A 68 0.35 3.56 -26.07
N LEU A 69 0.27 2.66 -25.09
CA LEU A 69 -0.16 1.27 -25.27
C LEU A 69 -1.64 1.15 -25.65
N ASN A 70 -2.48 2.09 -25.23
CA ASN A 70 -3.89 2.13 -25.63
C ASN A 70 -4.06 2.62 -27.07
N ALA A 71 -3.23 3.56 -27.51
CA ALA A 71 -3.21 4.10 -28.88
C ALA A 71 -2.48 3.19 -29.88
N ALA A 72 -1.60 2.30 -29.41
CA ALA A 72 -0.85 1.37 -30.25
C ALA A 72 -1.78 0.39 -30.98
N GLN A 73 -1.89 0.55 -32.31
CA GLN A 73 -2.65 -0.33 -33.19
C GLN A 73 -1.85 -1.59 -33.57
N ASP A 74 -0.52 -1.47 -33.69
CA ASP A 74 0.34 -2.58 -34.07
C ASP A 74 1.04 -3.21 -32.86
N TRP A 75 0.66 -4.46 -32.54
CA TRP A 75 1.31 -5.29 -31.53
C TRP A 75 2.13 -6.42 -32.18
N GLY A 76 2.49 -6.25 -33.46
CA GLY A 76 3.30 -7.21 -34.21
C GLY A 76 2.63 -8.57 -34.34
N GLY A 77 3.37 -9.64 -34.02
CA GLY A 77 2.88 -11.02 -34.15
C GLY A 77 1.62 -11.35 -33.34
N ILE A 78 1.30 -10.55 -32.31
CA ILE A 78 0.10 -10.73 -31.48
C ILE A 78 -1.17 -10.39 -32.28
N ASN A 79 -1.09 -9.49 -33.26
CA ASN A 79 -2.23 -9.16 -34.12
C ASN A 79 -2.68 -10.33 -34.99
N LYS A 80 -1.79 -11.29 -35.26
CA LYS A 80 -2.06 -12.46 -36.12
C LYS A 80 -2.57 -13.68 -35.33
N SER A 81 -2.63 -13.58 -34.01
CA SER A 81 -3.07 -14.66 -33.12
C SER A 81 -4.59 -14.68 -32.98
N GLN A 82 -5.20 -15.88 -33.01
CA GLN A 82 -6.62 -16.09 -32.75
C GLN A 82 -7.05 -15.57 -31.35
N HIS A 83 -6.12 -15.45 -30.40
CA HIS A 83 -6.35 -14.96 -29.04
C HIS A 83 -5.67 -13.60 -28.78
N GLY A 84 -5.23 -12.92 -29.83
CA GLY A 84 -4.43 -11.70 -29.76
C GLY A 84 -5.08 -10.61 -28.91
N GLU A 85 -6.36 -10.32 -29.13
CA GLU A 85 -7.03 -9.25 -28.38
C GLU A 85 -7.21 -9.54 -26.89
N LYS A 86 -7.47 -10.80 -26.53
CA LYS A 86 -7.55 -11.21 -25.12
C LYS A 86 -6.21 -11.05 -24.40
N LEU A 87 -5.10 -11.36 -25.10
CA LEU A 87 -3.74 -11.17 -24.59
C LEU A 87 -3.39 -9.68 -24.41
N LYS A 88 -3.71 -8.84 -25.39
CA LYS A 88 -3.51 -7.38 -25.29
C LYS A 88 -4.28 -6.81 -24.10
N GLN A 89 -5.54 -7.19 -23.95
CA GLN A 89 -6.39 -6.71 -22.87
C GLN A 89 -5.86 -7.18 -21.50
N ASN A 90 -5.48 -8.44 -21.36
CA ASN A 90 -4.87 -8.98 -20.14
C ASN A 90 -3.56 -8.26 -19.77
N PHE A 91 -2.73 -7.91 -20.75
CA PHE A 91 -1.51 -7.16 -20.50
C PHE A 91 -1.81 -5.74 -20.02
N LYS A 92 -2.72 -5.03 -20.70
CA LYS A 92 -3.17 -3.69 -20.29
C LYS A 92 -3.75 -3.69 -18.89
N ASP A 93 -4.56 -4.69 -18.55
CA ASP A 93 -5.18 -4.81 -17.23
C ASP A 93 -4.15 -5.16 -16.15
N THR A 94 -3.18 -6.02 -16.46
CA THR A 94 -2.03 -6.30 -15.58
C THR A 94 -1.22 -5.03 -15.32
N LEU A 95 -0.89 -4.26 -16.37
CA LEU A 95 -0.15 -3.01 -16.24
C LEU A 95 -0.91 -1.99 -15.37
N LYS A 96 -2.21 -1.83 -15.61
CA LYS A 96 -3.07 -0.96 -14.77
C LYS A 96 -3.05 -1.41 -13.30
N ARG A 97 -3.19 -2.71 -13.02
CA ARG A 97 -3.11 -3.25 -11.66
C ARG A 97 -1.76 -2.97 -11.01
N SER A 98 -0.65 -3.15 -11.74
CA SER A 98 0.70 -2.84 -11.25
C SER A 98 0.87 -1.34 -10.95
N ILE A 99 0.35 -0.46 -11.80
CA ILE A 99 0.37 1.00 -11.57
C ILE A 99 -0.42 1.34 -10.30
N THR A 100 -1.62 0.78 -10.13
CA THR A 100 -2.46 1.02 -8.95
C THR A 100 -1.79 0.50 -7.68
N PHE A 101 -1.13 -0.66 -7.75
CA PHE A 101 -0.35 -1.23 -6.65
C PHE A 101 0.87 -0.38 -6.28
N LEU A 102 1.63 0.09 -7.28
CA LEU A 102 2.77 0.98 -7.04
C LEU A 102 2.31 2.34 -6.48
N ASP A 103 1.18 2.86 -6.96
CA ASP A 103 0.63 4.12 -6.48
C ASP A 103 0.10 3.99 -5.05
N SER A 104 -0.56 2.88 -4.70
CA SER A 104 -0.98 2.60 -3.30
C SER A 104 0.23 2.48 -2.37
N LYS A 105 1.31 1.83 -2.81
CA LYS A 105 2.56 1.69 -2.06
C LYS A 105 3.31 3.02 -1.95
N SER A 106 3.29 3.86 -2.98
CA SER A 106 3.87 5.21 -2.94
C SER A 106 3.12 6.11 -1.95
N ARG A 107 1.78 6.06 -1.93
CA ARG A 107 0.95 6.76 -0.95
C ARG A 107 1.19 6.25 0.46
N PHE A 108 1.37 4.95 0.64
CA PHE A 108 1.75 4.35 1.92
C PHE A 108 3.06 4.94 2.45
N LEU A 109 4.08 5.10 1.60
CA LEU A 109 5.38 5.68 1.97
C LEU A 109 5.34 7.21 2.13
N GLN A 110 4.51 7.93 1.36
CA GLN A 110 4.33 9.38 1.55
C GLN A 110 3.59 9.71 2.85
N VAL A 111 2.67 8.86 3.31
CA VAL A 111 2.07 8.99 4.64
C VAL A 111 3.13 8.88 5.75
N ASP A 112 4.22 8.16 5.51
CA ASP A 112 5.37 8.12 6.42
C ASP A 112 6.07 9.49 6.53
N VAL A 113 6.13 10.25 5.43
CA VAL A 113 6.62 11.65 5.42
C VAL A 113 5.65 12.60 6.13
N ASN A 114 4.33 12.37 6.05
CA ASN A 114 3.37 13.12 6.86
C ASN A 114 3.37 12.71 8.34
N ASN A 115 3.75 11.47 8.68
CA ASN A 115 4.06 11.11 10.07
C ASN A 115 5.30 11.86 10.57
N GLN A 116 6.24 12.18 9.67
CA GLN A 116 7.36 13.08 9.93
C GLN A 116 6.91 14.48 10.33
N SER A 117 5.75 14.99 9.92
CA SER A 117 5.17 16.23 10.48
C SER A 117 4.79 16.09 11.97
N THR A 118 4.29 14.92 12.38
CA THR A 118 4.02 14.61 13.79
C THR A 118 5.33 14.52 14.58
N LEU A 119 6.37 13.94 13.98
CA LEU A 119 7.72 13.91 14.55
C LEU A 119 8.35 15.30 14.62
N LEU A 120 8.30 16.10 13.55
CA LEU A 120 8.80 17.48 13.51
C LEU A 120 8.11 18.32 14.58
N ARG A 121 6.80 18.17 14.75
CA ARG A 121 6.06 18.84 15.83
C ARG A 121 6.57 18.42 17.21
N TYR A 122 6.89 17.14 17.38
CA TYR A 122 7.47 16.62 18.62
C TYR A 122 8.91 17.12 18.83
N SER A 123 9.78 17.06 17.83
CA SER A 123 11.19 17.48 17.89
C SER A 123 11.33 18.98 18.14
N ILE A 124 10.48 19.81 17.49
CA ILE A 124 10.38 21.26 17.76
C ILE A 124 10.04 21.49 19.24
N THR A 125 9.12 20.69 19.82
CA THR A 125 8.72 20.83 21.22
C THR A 125 9.79 20.37 22.21
N VAL A 126 10.62 19.37 21.87
CA VAL A 126 11.74 18.91 22.73
C VAL A 126 12.84 19.97 22.81
N ASN A 127 13.18 20.62 21.69
CA ASN A 127 14.17 21.68 21.66
C ASN A 127 13.73 22.90 22.50
N ASP A 128 12.44 23.27 22.44
CA ASP A 128 11.87 24.35 23.27
C ASP A 128 11.93 24.07 24.78
N ILE A 129 12.00 22.79 25.21
CA ILE A 129 12.15 22.42 26.62
C ILE A 129 13.61 22.54 27.08
N THR A 130 14.58 22.26 26.20
CA THR A 130 16.01 22.31 26.53
C THR A 130 16.60 23.72 26.59
N THR A 131 15.97 24.71 25.93
CA THR A 131 16.49 26.07 25.81
C THR A 131 15.97 27.07 26.85
N SER A 132 14.97 26.72 27.67
CA SER A 132 14.47 27.63 28.72
C SER A 132 14.99 27.21 30.11
N GLU A 133 15.96 27.94 30.64
CA GLU A 133 16.46 27.78 32.02
C GLU A 133 15.40 28.10 33.10
N HIS A 134 14.25 28.67 32.70
CA HIS A 134 13.03 28.73 33.48
C HIS A 134 11.90 27.99 32.75
N GLY A 135 11.90 26.66 32.84
CA GLY A 135 10.90 25.78 32.25
C GLY A 135 9.51 26.03 32.84
N SER A 136 8.75 26.94 32.24
CA SER A 136 7.33 27.12 32.57
C SER A 136 6.59 25.80 32.38
N ALA A 137 5.70 25.49 33.33
CA ALA A 137 4.87 24.27 33.33
C ALA A 137 4.05 24.06 32.03
N SER A 138 3.94 25.11 31.20
CA SER A 138 3.29 25.12 29.88
C SER A 138 3.96 24.22 28.83
N SER A 139 5.30 24.17 28.75
CA SER A 139 6.00 23.42 27.67
C SER A 139 5.96 21.92 27.89
N HIS A 140 6.08 21.48 29.14
CA HIS A 140 5.94 20.07 29.54
C HIS A 140 4.53 19.52 29.30
N ASN A 141 3.50 20.36 29.49
CA ASN A 141 2.12 19.98 29.25
C ASN A 141 1.83 19.79 27.75
N ASN A 142 2.55 20.49 26.87
CA ASN A 142 2.33 20.39 25.44
C ASN A 142 2.68 18.99 24.90
N VAL A 143 3.84 18.41 25.25
CA VAL A 143 4.23 17.05 24.81
C VAL A 143 3.22 16.00 25.29
N ILE A 144 2.78 16.09 26.55
CA ILE A 144 1.76 15.20 27.12
C ILE A 144 0.43 15.33 26.40
N ASN A 145 0.00 16.56 26.10
CA ASN A 145 -1.25 16.80 25.39
C ASN A 145 -1.20 16.26 23.95
N GLN A 146 -0.05 16.37 23.27
CA GLN A 146 0.13 15.83 21.93
C GLN A 146 0.12 14.29 21.92
N LEU A 147 0.82 13.63 22.85
CA LEU A 147 0.77 12.17 22.95
C LEU A 147 -0.62 11.65 23.30
N SER A 148 -1.32 12.36 24.20
CA SER A 148 -2.71 12.06 24.53
C SER A 148 -3.63 12.24 23.32
N TYR A 149 -3.41 13.28 22.52
CA TYR A 149 -4.14 13.51 21.27
C TYR A 149 -3.92 12.38 20.26
N VAL A 150 -2.68 11.95 20.05
CA VAL A 150 -2.37 10.85 19.13
C VAL A 150 -3.03 9.53 19.56
N LEU A 151 -3.03 9.23 20.86
CA LEU A 151 -3.76 8.07 21.40
C LEU A 151 -5.27 8.21 21.17
N THR A 152 -5.84 9.38 21.47
CA THR A 152 -7.27 9.67 21.27
C THR A 152 -7.69 9.54 19.81
N GLU A 153 -6.92 10.11 18.89
CA GLU A 153 -7.11 10.00 17.44
C GLU A 153 -7.08 8.52 17.00
N SER A 154 -6.17 7.73 17.57
CA SER A 154 -6.04 6.31 17.23
C SER A 154 -7.18 5.41 17.72
N ASP A 155 -7.95 5.89 18.69
CA ASP A 155 -9.13 5.24 19.28
C ASP A 155 -10.45 5.66 18.62
N GLN A 156 -10.42 6.68 17.76
CA GLN A 156 -11.62 7.09 17.04
C GLN A 156 -12.15 5.98 16.14
N VAL A 157 -13.48 5.88 16.08
CA VAL A 157 -14.17 4.92 15.21
C VAL A 157 -13.80 5.22 13.77
N ARG A 158 -13.12 4.25 13.14
CA ARG A 158 -12.71 4.34 11.74
C ARG A 158 -13.95 4.40 10.84
N ARG A 159 -14.06 5.45 10.02
CA ARG A 159 -14.98 5.45 8.86
C ARG A 159 -14.31 4.73 7.71
N GLU A 160 -14.91 3.63 7.28
CA GLU A 160 -14.48 2.86 6.13
C GLU A 160 -15.55 2.95 5.05
N ALA A 161 -15.15 2.86 3.78
CA ALA A 161 -16.12 2.71 2.70
C ALA A 161 -16.80 1.34 2.83
N ASP A 162 -18.11 1.28 2.61
CA ASP A 162 -18.87 0.03 2.70
C ASP A 162 -18.37 -1.06 1.75
N SER A 163 -17.63 -0.70 0.70
CA SER A 163 -17.02 -1.62 -0.27
C SER A 163 -15.56 -1.98 0.01
N ALA A 164 -15.02 -1.69 1.20
CA ALA A 164 -13.62 -1.93 1.51
C ALA A 164 -13.27 -3.43 1.50
N GLY A 165 -12.22 -3.81 0.75
CA GLY A 165 -11.72 -5.19 0.67
C GLY A 165 -10.73 -5.57 1.79
N PRO A 166 -10.38 -6.86 1.95
CA PRO A 166 -9.55 -7.34 3.07
C PRO A 166 -8.13 -6.76 3.10
N LEU A 167 -7.53 -6.44 1.95
CA LEU A 167 -6.19 -5.84 1.89
C LEU A 167 -6.15 -4.42 2.48
N THR A 168 -7.28 -3.71 2.49
CA THR A 168 -7.39 -2.39 3.15
C THR A 168 -7.23 -2.49 4.67
N GLU A 169 -7.52 -3.66 5.25
CA GLU A 169 -7.30 -3.93 6.66
C GLU A 169 -5.81 -4.14 6.94
N LEU A 170 -5.13 -4.96 6.12
CA LEU A 170 -3.69 -5.13 6.19
C LEU A 170 -2.94 -3.80 6.05
N GLU A 171 -3.30 -3.00 5.04
CA GLU A 171 -2.70 -1.68 4.83
C GLU A 171 -2.88 -0.77 6.05
N PHE A 172 -4.08 -0.78 6.65
CA PHE A 172 -4.36 0.01 7.85
C PHE A 172 -3.42 -0.36 9.00
N TRP A 173 -3.26 -1.65 9.29
CA TRP A 173 -2.37 -2.10 10.37
C TRP A 173 -0.90 -1.88 10.05
N LYS A 174 -0.47 -2.05 8.80
CA LYS A 174 0.89 -1.66 8.36
C LYS A 174 1.13 -0.16 8.59
N ARG A 175 0.18 0.73 8.22
CA ARG A 175 0.31 2.19 8.44
C ARG A 175 0.36 2.53 9.93
N LYS A 176 -0.53 1.92 10.73
CA LYS A 176 -0.58 2.12 12.18
C LYS A 176 0.73 1.68 12.85
N SER A 177 1.27 0.53 12.44
CA SER A 177 2.56 0.01 12.92
C SER A 177 3.70 0.97 12.64
N VAL A 178 3.78 1.50 11.41
CA VAL A 178 4.79 2.50 11.03
C VAL A 178 4.66 3.79 11.86
N LYS A 179 3.46 4.35 11.98
CA LYS A 179 3.19 5.57 12.79
C LYS A 179 3.66 5.40 14.24
N PHE A 180 3.24 4.33 14.90
CA PHE A 180 3.60 4.08 16.30
C PHE A 180 5.07 3.72 16.49
N ASN A 181 5.70 3.03 15.54
CA ASN A 181 7.15 2.82 15.55
C ASN A 181 7.94 4.13 15.46
N SER A 182 7.47 5.06 14.65
CA SER A 182 8.09 6.36 14.55
C SER A 182 8.03 7.11 15.89
N ILE A 183 6.87 7.08 16.56
CA ILE A 183 6.67 7.73 17.86
C ILE A 183 7.52 7.07 18.95
N ILE A 184 7.55 5.73 19.03
CA ILE A 184 8.35 5.04 20.06
C ILE A 184 9.85 5.29 19.86
N ASN A 185 10.33 5.37 18.61
CA ASN A 185 11.72 5.72 18.32
C ASN A 185 12.04 7.15 18.76
N HIS A 186 11.12 8.09 18.54
CA HIS A 186 11.28 9.45 19.05
C HIS A 186 11.28 9.48 20.58
N ILE A 187 10.36 8.79 21.25
CA ILE A 187 10.33 8.73 22.72
C ILE A 187 11.66 8.19 23.28
N ARG A 188 12.27 7.23 22.58
CA ARG A 188 13.56 6.63 22.94
C ARG A 188 14.79 7.44 22.52
N SER A 189 14.61 8.55 21.79
CA SER A 189 15.72 9.41 21.37
C SER A 189 16.47 10.01 22.57
N PRO A 190 17.80 10.22 22.47
CA PRO A 190 18.59 10.83 23.55
C PRO A 190 18.02 12.18 24.01
N GLU A 191 17.56 12.99 23.08
CA GLU A 191 17.01 14.33 23.33
C GLU A 191 15.73 14.25 24.18
N CYS A 192 14.82 13.33 23.82
CA CYS A 192 13.61 13.10 24.58
C CYS A 192 13.91 12.50 25.97
N GLN A 193 14.86 11.57 26.06
CA GLN A 193 15.24 10.96 27.33
C GLN A 193 15.89 11.98 28.28
N ALA A 194 16.68 12.93 27.76
CA ALA A 194 17.22 14.04 28.54
C ALA A 194 16.12 14.88 29.19
N VAL A 195 15.07 15.23 28.44
CA VAL A 195 13.89 15.94 28.98
C VAL A 195 13.19 15.14 30.08
N VAL A 196 13.02 13.83 29.88
CA VAL A 196 12.42 12.95 30.90
C VAL A 196 13.28 12.90 32.17
N MET A 197 14.61 12.89 32.04
CA MET A 197 15.53 12.94 33.18
C MET A 197 15.43 14.25 33.96
N VAL A 198 15.37 15.39 33.26
CA VAL A 198 15.16 16.70 33.91
C VAL A 198 13.83 16.71 34.68
N LEU A 199 12.75 16.20 34.10
CA LEU A 199 11.45 16.07 34.77
C LEU A 199 11.50 15.16 36.00
N PHE A 200 12.33 14.12 35.97
CA PHE A 200 12.55 13.21 37.09
C PHE A 200 13.29 13.88 38.24
N VAL A 201 14.41 14.56 37.96
CA VAL A 201 15.20 15.28 38.98
C VAL A 201 14.37 16.36 39.68
N ASN A 202 13.49 17.04 38.94
CA ASN A 202 12.62 18.10 39.47
C ASN A 202 11.36 17.58 40.20
N GLY A 203 11.17 16.27 40.35
CA GLY A 203 10.02 15.69 41.08
C GLY A 203 8.66 16.04 40.46
N SER A 204 8.60 16.27 39.14
CA SER A 204 7.40 16.80 38.48
C SER A 204 6.22 15.83 38.52
N LYS A 205 5.01 16.35 38.85
CA LYS A 205 3.75 15.58 38.80
C LYS A 205 3.45 15.04 37.39
N THR A 206 3.96 15.71 36.36
CA THR A 206 3.91 15.36 34.93
C THR A 206 4.53 13.99 34.62
N LEU A 207 5.51 13.55 35.41
CA LEU A 207 6.22 12.29 35.14
C LEU A 207 5.33 11.04 35.28
N LYS A 208 4.35 11.06 36.20
CA LYS A 208 3.38 9.96 36.34
C LYS A 208 2.54 9.81 35.07
N MET A 209 2.09 10.93 34.50
CA MET A 209 1.32 10.95 33.27
C MET A 209 2.17 10.53 32.06
N TRP A 210 3.43 10.98 32.01
CA TRP A 210 4.40 10.55 30.99
C TRP A 210 4.55 9.04 30.94
N ARG A 211 4.85 8.38 32.08
CA ARG A 211 5.00 6.91 32.14
C ARG A 211 3.74 6.18 31.70
N LYS A 212 2.56 6.70 32.05
CA LYS A 212 1.28 6.13 31.63
C LYS A 212 1.09 6.23 30.11
N LEU A 213 1.50 7.34 29.49
CA LEU A 213 1.42 7.52 28.04
C LEU A 213 2.44 6.65 27.31
N ASP A 214 3.68 6.57 27.81
CA ASP A 214 4.73 5.73 27.25
C ASP A 214 4.34 4.24 27.25
N ALA A 215 3.77 3.75 28.36
CA ALA A 215 3.25 2.39 28.45
C ALA A 215 2.13 2.12 27.42
N GLN A 216 1.18 3.05 27.28
CA GLN A 216 0.09 2.93 26.30
C GLN A 216 0.64 2.93 24.86
N ILE A 217 1.56 3.83 24.54
CA ILE A 217 2.18 3.91 23.20
C ILE A 217 2.94 2.63 22.89
N THR A 218 3.67 2.08 23.87
CA THR A 218 4.37 0.80 23.73
C THR A 218 3.38 -0.33 23.44
N GLU A 219 2.28 -0.40 24.18
CA GLU A 219 1.22 -1.39 23.96
C GLU A 219 0.58 -1.26 22.57
N ARG A 220 0.20 -0.05 22.14
CA ARG A 220 -0.36 0.20 20.80
C ARG A 220 0.63 -0.10 19.69
N THR A 221 1.93 0.11 19.93
CA THR A 221 3.00 -0.26 18.99
C THR A 221 3.06 -1.77 18.82
N ASN A 222 3.00 -2.53 19.93
CA ASN A 222 3.04 -3.98 19.91
C ASN A 222 1.79 -4.56 19.24
N GLU A 223 0.61 -4.04 19.56
CA GLU A 223 -0.66 -4.37 18.90
C GLU A 223 -0.55 -4.18 17.38
N ALA A 224 -0.10 -3.01 16.95
CA ALA A 224 -0.04 -2.69 15.53
C ALA A 224 0.97 -3.55 14.77
N LYS A 225 2.12 -3.87 15.39
CA LYS A 225 3.12 -4.80 14.82
C LYS A 225 2.58 -6.22 14.68
N ASP A 226 1.97 -6.75 15.73
CA ASP A 226 1.43 -8.11 15.74
C ASP A 226 0.33 -8.26 14.69
N ASN A 227 -0.62 -7.33 14.67
CA ASN A 227 -1.71 -7.33 13.70
C ASN A 227 -1.18 -7.22 12.26
N ALA A 228 -0.21 -6.33 12.00
CA ALA A 228 0.41 -6.21 10.67
C ALA A 228 1.15 -7.50 10.24
N LYS A 229 1.78 -8.20 11.19
CA LYS A 229 2.46 -9.48 10.93
C LYS A 229 1.46 -10.57 10.56
N PHE A 230 0.43 -10.81 11.37
CA PHE A 230 -0.53 -11.89 11.14
C PHE A 230 -1.42 -11.62 9.94
N LEU A 231 -1.91 -10.39 9.77
CA LEU A 231 -2.68 -10.01 8.58
C LEU A 231 -1.84 -10.05 7.30
N GLY A 232 -0.51 -10.04 7.41
CA GLY A 232 0.39 -10.24 6.27
C GLY A 232 0.13 -11.56 5.54
N ALA A 233 -0.34 -12.61 6.24
CA ALA A 233 -0.72 -13.87 5.62
C ALA A 233 -1.90 -13.74 4.63
N LEU A 234 -2.72 -12.69 4.77
CA LEU A 234 -3.83 -12.42 3.84
C LEU A 234 -3.36 -11.86 2.50
N GLU A 235 -2.13 -11.34 2.42
CA GLU A 235 -1.62 -10.67 1.22
C GLU A 235 -1.61 -11.63 0.02
N GLU A 236 -1.16 -12.86 0.23
CA GLU A 236 -1.17 -13.93 -0.78
C GLU A 236 -2.55 -14.60 -0.89
N ALA A 237 -3.16 -14.95 0.24
CA ALA A 237 -4.43 -15.69 0.28
C ALA A 237 -5.60 -14.92 -0.37
N CYS A 238 -5.56 -13.57 -0.37
CA CYS A 238 -6.58 -12.75 -1.00
C CYS A 238 -6.33 -12.49 -2.49
N GLN A 239 -5.16 -12.80 -3.07
CA GLN A 239 -4.87 -12.47 -4.48
C GLN A 239 -5.92 -12.99 -5.47
N PRO A 240 -6.47 -14.21 -5.31
CA PRO A 240 -7.52 -14.69 -6.21
C PRO A 240 -8.80 -13.85 -6.18
N LEU A 241 -9.08 -13.12 -5.09
CA LEU A 241 -10.23 -12.21 -4.99
C LEU A 241 -10.10 -10.95 -5.85
N TYR A 242 -8.88 -10.60 -6.27
CA TYR A 242 -8.60 -9.38 -7.04
C TYR A 242 -8.24 -9.66 -8.50
N ASN A 243 -7.58 -10.80 -8.76
CA ASN A 243 -6.92 -11.05 -10.05
C ASN A 243 -7.53 -12.19 -10.86
N SER A 244 -8.37 -13.02 -10.24
CA SER A 244 -8.87 -14.24 -10.86
C SER A 244 -10.32 -14.13 -11.29
N ASP A 245 -10.73 -15.02 -12.19
CA ASP A 245 -12.14 -15.20 -12.52
C ASP A 245 -12.91 -15.78 -11.30
N PRO A 246 -14.24 -15.59 -11.24
CA PRO A 246 -15.02 -16.04 -10.10
C PRO A 246 -14.97 -17.56 -9.82
N CYS A 247 -14.67 -18.41 -10.82
CA CYS A 247 -14.53 -19.85 -10.58
C CYS A 247 -13.26 -20.18 -9.82
N THR A 248 -12.14 -19.59 -10.24
CA THR A 248 -10.85 -19.76 -9.57
C THR A 248 -10.89 -19.13 -8.18
N MET A 249 -11.56 -17.98 -8.04
CA MET A 249 -11.80 -17.33 -6.76
C MET A 249 -12.52 -18.27 -5.78
N ALA A 250 -13.64 -18.89 -6.19
CA ALA A 250 -14.43 -19.77 -5.32
C ALA A 250 -13.60 -20.95 -4.74
N LYS A 251 -12.69 -21.52 -5.52
CA LYS A 251 -11.80 -22.60 -5.06
C LYS A 251 -10.81 -22.14 -3.98
N SER A 252 -10.42 -20.87 -4.00
CA SER A 252 -9.47 -20.30 -3.04
C SER A 252 -10.09 -19.85 -1.71
N VAL A 253 -11.43 -19.74 -1.64
CA VAL A 253 -12.14 -19.28 -0.45
C VAL A 253 -11.86 -20.17 0.75
N GLN A 254 -11.79 -21.49 0.56
CA GLN A 254 -11.49 -22.43 1.65
C GLN A 254 -10.10 -22.17 2.24
N HIS A 255 -9.10 -21.95 1.39
CA HIS A 255 -7.75 -21.60 1.83
C HIS A 255 -7.75 -20.27 2.61
N LEU A 256 -8.47 -19.26 2.11
CA LEU A 256 -8.62 -17.98 2.80
C LEU A 256 -9.27 -18.13 4.19
N ILE A 257 -10.31 -18.94 4.32
CA ILE A 257 -10.95 -19.24 5.60
C ILE A 257 -9.94 -19.88 6.56
N SER A 258 -9.16 -20.86 6.11
CA SER A 258 -8.12 -21.49 6.95
C SER A 258 -7.06 -20.49 7.41
N VAL A 259 -6.65 -19.55 6.55
CA VAL A 259 -5.72 -18.47 6.95
C VAL A 259 -6.36 -17.56 8.00
N ILE A 260 -7.63 -17.18 7.85
CA ILE A 260 -8.35 -16.37 8.84
C ILE A 260 -8.49 -17.11 10.18
N GLN A 261 -8.77 -18.42 10.15
CA GLN A 261 -8.81 -19.26 11.36
C GLN A 261 -7.46 -19.32 12.07
N MET A 262 -6.36 -19.43 11.34
CA MET A 262 -5.01 -19.36 11.91
C MET A 262 -4.73 -18.00 12.56
N ILE A 263 -5.16 -16.90 11.92
CA ILE A 263 -5.03 -15.57 12.53
C ILE A 263 -5.85 -15.48 13.82
N HIS A 264 -7.08 -16.01 13.82
CA HIS A 264 -7.94 -16.02 15.01
C HIS A 264 -7.34 -16.86 16.16
N SER A 265 -6.70 -17.98 15.87
CA SER A 265 -6.16 -18.87 16.90
C SER A 265 -4.80 -18.44 17.45
N VAL A 266 -3.97 -17.78 16.63
CA VAL A 266 -2.58 -17.47 16.99
C VAL A 266 -2.36 -15.99 17.32
N SER A 267 -3.11 -15.05 16.73
CA SER A 267 -2.87 -13.62 16.95
C SER A 267 -3.21 -13.21 18.37
N ARG A 268 -2.30 -12.48 19.02
CA ARG A 268 -2.52 -12.00 20.39
C ARG A 268 -3.48 -10.82 20.45
N TYR A 269 -3.58 -10.04 19.37
CA TYR A 269 -4.34 -8.79 19.36
C TYR A 269 -5.51 -8.80 18.35
N TYR A 270 -5.46 -9.63 17.30
CA TYR A 270 -6.50 -9.69 16.27
C TYR A 270 -7.57 -10.77 16.51
N TYR A 271 -7.43 -11.63 17.53
CA TYR A 271 -8.31 -12.80 17.78
C TYR A 271 -9.77 -12.50 18.14
N THR A 272 -10.20 -11.24 18.26
CA THR A 272 -11.58 -10.98 18.69
C THR A 272 -12.59 -11.35 17.60
N CYS A 273 -13.73 -11.92 17.99
CA CYS A 273 -14.82 -12.23 17.03
C CYS A 273 -15.24 -10.99 16.23
N LYS A 274 -15.24 -9.80 16.85
CA LYS A 274 -15.52 -8.53 16.17
C LYS A 274 -14.58 -8.27 14.99
N ASN A 275 -13.28 -8.48 15.18
CA ASN A 275 -12.28 -8.28 14.13
C ASN A 275 -12.42 -9.32 13.00
N ILE A 276 -12.71 -10.57 13.36
CA ILE A 276 -12.94 -11.65 12.40
C ILE A 276 -14.21 -11.39 11.57
N THR A 277 -15.33 -11.03 12.21
CA THR A 277 -16.57 -10.66 11.51
C THR A 277 -16.36 -9.49 10.56
N ARG A 278 -15.63 -8.44 11.01
CA ARG A 278 -15.28 -7.32 10.13
C ARG A 278 -14.46 -7.78 8.93
N LEU A 279 -13.48 -8.66 9.14
CA LEU A 279 -12.64 -9.17 8.07
C LEU A 279 -13.45 -10.00 7.07
N PHE A 280 -14.36 -10.87 7.53
CA PHE A 280 -15.25 -11.62 6.66
C PHE A 280 -16.16 -10.70 5.84
N ALA A 281 -16.73 -9.65 6.43
CA ALA A 281 -17.53 -8.67 5.70
C ALA A 281 -16.73 -8.03 4.55
N LYS A 282 -15.45 -7.70 4.78
CA LYS A 282 -14.56 -7.18 3.73
C LYS A 282 -14.27 -8.20 2.63
N VAL A 283 -14.04 -9.47 3.01
CA VAL A 283 -13.86 -10.57 2.06
C VAL A 283 -15.10 -10.71 1.18
N THR A 284 -16.30 -10.73 1.76
CA THR A 284 -17.56 -10.82 1.00
C THR A 284 -17.78 -9.63 0.08
N ASN A 285 -17.43 -8.42 0.52
CA ASN A 285 -17.51 -7.22 -0.32
C ASN A 285 -16.58 -7.30 -1.53
N GLN A 286 -15.36 -7.80 -1.33
CA GLN A 286 -14.41 -7.98 -2.43
C GLN A 286 -14.87 -9.08 -3.38
N MET A 287 -15.43 -10.19 -2.88
CA MET A 287 -16.02 -11.24 -3.72
C MET A 287 -17.17 -10.69 -4.57
N LEU A 288 -18.07 -9.90 -3.97
CA LEU A 288 -19.17 -9.26 -4.70
C LEU A 288 -18.64 -8.32 -5.79
N THR A 289 -17.60 -7.56 -5.49
CA THR A 289 -16.94 -6.67 -6.45
C THR A 289 -16.35 -7.45 -7.63
N ALA A 290 -15.70 -8.59 -7.37
CA ALA A 290 -15.16 -9.47 -8.40
C ALA A 290 -16.26 -10.09 -9.27
N CYS A 291 -17.37 -10.52 -8.66
CA CYS A 291 -18.53 -11.04 -9.41
C CYS A 291 -19.16 -9.97 -10.30
N ARG A 292 -19.35 -8.75 -9.77
CA ARG A 292 -19.85 -7.62 -10.55
C ARG A 292 -18.93 -7.31 -11.73
N ALA A 293 -17.61 -7.32 -11.50
CA ALA A 293 -16.63 -7.11 -12.56
C ALA A 293 -16.73 -8.21 -13.64
N HIS A 294 -16.92 -9.47 -13.26
CA HIS A 294 -17.09 -10.56 -14.23
C HIS A 294 -18.35 -10.42 -15.09
N ILE A 295 -19.49 -10.05 -14.49
CA ILE A 295 -20.76 -9.88 -15.23
C ILE A 295 -20.67 -8.67 -16.18
N THR A 296 -19.97 -7.62 -15.79
CA THR A 296 -19.86 -6.36 -16.56
C THR A 296 -18.64 -6.29 -17.47
N ASP A 297 -17.95 -7.41 -17.70
CA ASP A 297 -16.69 -7.47 -18.47
C ASP A 297 -15.69 -6.39 -18.01
N ASN A 298 -15.43 -6.34 -16.71
CA ASN A 298 -14.63 -5.32 -16.02
C ASN A 298 -15.14 -3.89 -16.20
N GLY A 299 -16.46 -3.71 -16.31
CA GLY A 299 -17.11 -2.41 -16.49
C GLY A 299 -17.11 -1.90 -17.93
N THR A 300 -16.75 -2.73 -18.91
CA THR A 300 -16.80 -2.37 -20.33
C THR A 300 -18.20 -2.43 -20.92
N ARG A 301 -19.11 -3.21 -20.31
CA ARG A 301 -20.51 -3.33 -20.74
C ARG A 301 -21.44 -3.21 -19.54
N GLN A 302 -22.56 -2.51 -19.72
CA GLN A 302 -23.62 -2.57 -18.71
C GLN A 302 -24.31 -3.93 -18.78
N ILE A 303 -24.98 -4.31 -17.70
CA ILE A 303 -25.72 -5.57 -17.63
C ILE A 303 -26.83 -5.58 -18.68
N TRP A 304 -27.47 -4.43 -18.89
CA TRP A 304 -28.63 -4.27 -19.78
C TRP A 304 -28.26 -4.21 -21.27
N ASP A 305 -26.99 -3.93 -21.59
CA ASP A 305 -26.51 -3.82 -22.97
C ASP A 305 -25.98 -5.17 -23.51
N GLN A 306 -26.07 -6.24 -22.71
CA GLN A 306 -25.59 -7.58 -23.04
C GLN A 306 -26.76 -8.50 -23.41
N ASP A 307 -26.48 -9.53 -24.18
CA ASP A 307 -27.46 -10.59 -24.44
C ASP A 307 -27.89 -11.25 -23.13
N ALA A 308 -29.20 -11.44 -22.97
CA ALA A 308 -29.77 -11.97 -21.74
C ALA A 308 -29.28 -13.39 -21.45
N GLU A 309 -29.09 -14.22 -22.48
CA GLU A 309 -28.63 -15.59 -22.34
C GLU A 309 -27.16 -15.63 -21.89
N ASP A 310 -26.32 -14.71 -22.39
CA ASP A 310 -24.93 -14.57 -21.97
C ASP A 310 -24.81 -14.12 -20.50
N VAL A 311 -25.61 -13.15 -20.07
CA VAL A 311 -25.65 -12.69 -18.67
C VAL A 311 -26.13 -13.82 -17.75
N ILE A 312 -27.17 -14.55 -18.14
CA ILE A 312 -27.69 -15.70 -17.39
C ILE A 312 -26.59 -16.77 -17.26
N LYS A 313 -25.87 -17.10 -18.33
CA LYS A 313 -24.73 -18.03 -18.28
C LYS A 313 -23.67 -17.57 -17.28
N LYS A 314 -23.28 -16.28 -17.32
CA LYS A 314 -22.30 -15.70 -16.36
C LYS A 314 -22.78 -15.77 -14.91
N ILE A 315 -24.08 -15.58 -14.64
CA ILE A 315 -24.67 -15.68 -13.31
C ILE A 315 -24.76 -17.14 -12.84
N GLN A 316 -25.21 -18.06 -13.72
CA GLN A 316 -25.38 -19.48 -13.41
C GLN A 316 -24.07 -20.18 -13.03
N VAL A 317 -22.95 -19.80 -13.67
CA VAL A 317 -21.60 -20.26 -13.28
C VAL A 317 -21.34 -20.09 -11.78
N TRP A 318 -21.97 -19.11 -11.15
CA TRP A 318 -21.85 -18.84 -9.72
C TRP A 318 -22.92 -19.52 -8.86
N VAL A 319 -24.18 -19.50 -9.30
CA VAL A 319 -25.32 -20.04 -8.54
C VAL A 319 -25.27 -21.56 -8.45
N THR A 320 -25.04 -22.25 -9.57
CA THR A 320 -25.08 -23.73 -9.63
C THR A 320 -23.94 -24.38 -8.82
N ARG A 321 -22.85 -23.65 -8.57
CA ARG A 321 -21.73 -24.16 -7.77
C ARG A 321 -21.93 -24.06 -6.26
N ARG A 322 -22.95 -23.32 -5.82
CA ARG A 322 -23.36 -23.25 -4.40
C ARG A 322 -23.92 -24.60 -3.91
N GLU A 323 -24.50 -25.40 -4.82
CA GLU A 323 -25.13 -26.69 -4.51
C GLU A 323 -24.14 -27.87 -4.47
N ILE A 324 -22.92 -27.71 -5.02
CA ILE A 324 -21.93 -28.80 -5.10
C ILE A 324 -20.98 -28.83 -3.88
N ASN A 325 -20.93 -27.75 -3.08
CA ASN A 325 -20.05 -27.64 -1.90
C ASN A 325 -20.79 -27.73 -0.55
N THR A 326 -22.08 -28.10 -0.54
CA THR A 326 -22.80 -28.43 0.70
C THR A 326 -22.56 -29.89 1.10
N TYR A 327 -21.50 -30.08 1.90
CA TYR A 327 -21.21 -31.20 2.83
C TYR A 327 -20.78 -32.57 2.24
N PRO A 328 -19.94 -33.33 2.98
CA PRO A 328 -20.42 -34.06 4.15
C PRO A 328 -19.79 -33.61 5.48
N VAL A 329 -20.61 -33.81 6.51
CA VAL A 329 -20.35 -33.71 7.95
C VAL A 329 -19.23 -34.64 8.40
#